data_AF-A0A1G6E3Z1-F1
#
_entry.id   AF-A0A1G6E3Z1-F1
#
_cell.length_a   1.000
_cell.length_b   1.000
_cell.length_c   1.000
_cell.angle_alpha   90.00
_cell.angle_beta   90.00
_cell.angle_gamma   90.00
#
_symmetry.space_group_name_H-M   'P 1'
#
loop_
_entity.id
_entity.type
_entity.pdbx_description
1 polymer ?
#
loop_
_entity_poly.entity_id
_entity_poly.type
_entity_poly.pdbx_seq_one_letter_code
_entity_poly.pdbx_strand_id
1 'polypeptide(L)'
;MRSITSLISVLLLISLATTSMLNAEQEVREEIPGGLSLITATPEEGFQLALALARKGVTETQRDKEVLKQLRPAYAHDPDSLIAASHVVAVHFQTIAAANNYWRDNE
;
A
#
# COMPACT_ATOMS: atom_id res chain seq x y z
N MET A 1 10.04 3.22 53.05
CA MET A 1 9.04 3.63 52.03
C MET A 1 9.62 4.29 50.77
N ARG A 2 10.83 4.89 50.78
CA ARG A 2 11.42 5.56 49.59
C ARG A 2 12.03 4.63 48.53
N SER A 3 12.46 3.41 48.89
CA SER A 3 13.10 2.48 47.94
C SER A 3 12.11 1.77 47.02
N ILE A 4 10.94 1.38 47.57
CA ILE A 4 9.90 0.64 46.83
C ILE A 4 9.21 1.54 45.81
N THR A 5 8.97 2.81 46.15
CA THR A 5 8.42 3.78 45.19
C THR A 5 9.37 4.06 44.04
N SER A 6 10.68 4.12 44.28
CA SER A 6 11.68 4.31 43.21
C SER A 6 11.77 3.10 42.27
N LEU A 7 11.64 1.87 42.78
CA LEU A 7 11.63 0.67 41.93
C LEU A 7 10.39 0.61 41.03
N ILE A 8 9.22 0.98 41.55
CA ILE A 8 7.97 1.01 40.77
C ILE A 8 8.05 2.06 39.66
N SER A 9 8.60 3.25 39.94
CA SER A 9 8.77 4.30 38.93
C SER A 9 9.73 3.89 37.81
N VAL A 10 10.82 3.18 38.14
CA VAL A 10 11.78 2.68 37.13
C VAL A 10 11.15 1.59 36.28
N LEU A 11 10.38 0.67 36.89
CA LEU A 11 9.68 -0.38 36.15
C LEU A 11 8.62 0.18 35.20
N LEU A 12 7.92 1.25 35.60
CA LEU A 12 6.92 1.94 34.80
C LEU A 12 7.53 2.73 33.64
N LEU A 13 8.74 3.29 33.82
CA LEU A 13 9.47 3.97 32.74
C LEU A 13 10.04 2.97 31.72
N ILE A 14 10.48 1.79 32.17
CA ILE A 14 10.94 0.72 31.27
C ILE A 14 9.77 0.18 30.44
N SER A 15 8.59 -0.03 31.04
CA SER A 15 7.42 -0.49 30.29
C SER A 15 6.97 0.54 29.26
N LEU A 16 6.97 1.84 29.58
CA LEU A 16 6.58 2.91 28.66
C LEU A 16 7.54 3.04 27.46
N ALA A 17 8.85 2.78 27.66
CA ALA A 17 9.85 2.77 26.60
C ALA A 17 9.74 1.54 25.68
N THR A 18 9.28 0.39 26.19
CA THR A 18 9.04 -0.79 25.34
C THR A 18 7.84 -0.59 24.41
N THR A 19 6.80 0.12 24.84
CA THR A 19 5.61 0.37 24.02
C THR A 19 5.90 1.30 22.84
N SER A 20 6.85 2.21 22.95
CA SER A 20 7.24 3.11 21.84
C SER A 20 8.18 2.45 20.82
N MET A 21 8.99 1.47 21.24
CA MET A 21 9.88 0.70 20.37
C MET A 21 9.15 -0.37 19.54
N LEU A 22 8.01 -0.87 20.02
CA LEU A 22 7.18 -1.84 19.27
C LEU A 22 6.50 -1.25 18.02
N ASN A 23 6.44 0.09 17.89
CA ASN A 23 5.81 0.75 16.75
C ASN A 23 6.79 1.08 15.60
N ALA A 24 8.07 0.74 15.72
CA ALA A 24 9.10 1.19 14.77
C ALA A 24 9.48 0.18 13.67
N GLU A 25 9.09 -1.10 13.74
CA GLU A 25 9.51 -2.11 12.75
C GLU A 25 8.43 -3.17 12.45
N GLN A 26 7.21 -2.74 12.14
CA GLN A 26 6.25 -3.62 11.46
C GLN A 26 5.46 -2.86 10.42
N GLU A 27 6.14 -2.54 9.31
CA GLU A 27 5.46 -2.35 8.04
C GLU A 27 4.88 -3.71 7.63
N VAL A 28 3.60 -3.93 7.92
CA VAL A 28 2.85 -5.06 7.35
C VAL A 28 2.81 -4.82 5.84
N ARG A 29 3.77 -5.40 5.12
CA ARG A 29 3.67 -5.56 3.68
C ARG A 29 2.46 -6.45 3.48
N GLU A 30 1.34 -5.90 3.01
CA GLU A 30 0.22 -6.71 2.54
C GLU A 30 0.77 -7.61 1.42
N GLU A 31 1.18 -8.82 1.78
CA GLU A 31 1.36 -9.90 0.84
C GLU A 31 -0.02 -10.18 0.27
N ILE A 32 -0.16 -9.99 -1.04
CA ILE A 32 -1.36 -10.40 -1.78
C ILE A 32 -1.50 -11.92 -1.52
N PRO A 33 -2.51 -12.39 -0.76
CA PRO A 33 -2.64 -13.80 -0.45
C PRO A 33 -2.92 -14.53 -1.76
N GLY A 34 -2.04 -15.46 -2.15
CA GLY A 34 -2.22 -16.29 -3.36
C GLY A 34 -1.37 -15.90 -4.58
N GLY A 35 -0.41 -14.97 -4.46
CA GLY A 35 0.43 -14.55 -5.60
C GLY A 35 -0.27 -13.56 -6.53
N LEU A 36 0.34 -13.25 -7.68
CA LEU A 36 -0.25 -12.33 -8.67
C LEU A 36 -1.39 -13.03 -9.42
N SER A 37 -2.62 -12.92 -8.91
CA SER A 37 -3.84 -13.29 -9.64
C SER A 37 -4.40 -12.07 -10.37
N LEU A 38 -4.87 -12.28 -11.61
CA LEU A 38 -5.65 -11.29 -12.36
C LEU A 38 -7.17 -11.53 -12.24
N ILE A 39 -7.59 -12.61 -11.57
CA ILE A 39 -9.00 -12.97 -11.44
C ILE A 39 -9.64 -12.19 -10.30
N THR A 40 -10.75 -11.50 -10.57
CA THR A 40 -11.53 -10.69 -9.63
C THR A 40 -13.02 -10.97 -9.79
N ALA A 41 -13.80 -10.91 -8.71
CA ALA A 41 -15.22 -11.28 -8.76
C ALA A 41 -16.07 -10.26 -9.52
N THR A 42 -15.68 -8.97 -9.45
CA THR A 42 -16.43 -7.87 -10.04
C THR A 42 -15.55 -6.94 -10.88
N PRO A 43 -16.14 -6.14 -11.79
CA PRO A 43 -15.42 -5.09 -12.51
C PRO A 43 -14.78 -4.05 -11.59
N GLU A 44 -15.44 -3.68 -10.49
CA GLU A 44 -14.91 -2.72 -9.52
C GLU A 44 -13.65 -3.27 -8.84
N GLU A 45 -13.67 -4.52 -8.38
CA GLU A 45 -12.47 -5.19 -7.85
C GLU A 45 -11.36 -5.27 -8.89
N GLY A 46 -11.70 -5.52 -10.17
CA GLY A 46 -10.76 -5.50 -11.27
C GLY A 46 -10.10 -4.14 -11.47
N PHE A 47 -10.86 -3.05 -11.31
CA PHE A 47 -10.33 -1.70 -11.38
C PHE A 47 -9.42 -1.35 -10.20
N GLN A 48 -9.79 -1.77 -8.99
CA GLN A 48 -8.94 -1.62 -7.80
C GLN A 48 -7.62 -2.40 -7.94
N LEU A 49 -7.67 -3.61 -8.52
CA LEU A 49 -6.47 -4.37 -8.85
C LEU A 49 -5.61 -3.63 -9.90
N ALA A 50 -6.21 -3.02 -10.92
CA ALA A 50 -5.49 -2.22 -11.92
C ALA A 50 -4.73 -1.05 -11.28
N LEU A 51 -5.37 -0.32 -10.37
CA LEU A 51 -4.76 0.75 -9.57
C LEU A 51 -3.59 0.22 -8.72
N ALA A 52 -3.78 -0.91 -8.06
CA ALA A 52 -2.74 -1.53 -7.23
C ALA A 52 -1.51 -1.92 -8.05
N LEU A 53 -1.71 -2.55 -9.22
CA LEU A 53 -0.62 -2.93 -10.12
C LEU A 53 0.12 -1.72 -10.70
N ALA A 54 -0.61 -0.68 -11.12
CA ALA A 54 0.00 0.56 -11.60
C ALA A 54 0.92 1.20 -10.53
N ARG A 55 0.43 1.29 -9.29
CA ARG A 55 1.22 1.81 -8.15
C ARG A 55 2.39 0.90 -7.81
N LYS A 56 2.20 -0.42 -7.87
CA LYS A 56 3.26 -1.40 -7.61
C LYS A 56 4.42 -1.24 -8.59
N GLY A 57 4.16 -1.00 -9.88
CA GLY A 57 5.23 -0.72 -10.85
C GLY A 57 6.12 0.45 -10.44
N VAL A 58 5.54 1.56 -9.97
CA VAL A 58 6.29 2.72 -9.48
C VAL A 58 7.08 2.38 -8.22
N THR A 59 6.48 1.73 -7.24
CA THR A 59 7.16 1.37 -5.97
C THR A 59 8.26 0.32 -6.17
N GLU A 60 8.13 -0.59 -7.14
CA GLU A 60 9.15 -1.59 -7.45
C GLU A 60 10.35 -0.97 -8.19
N THR A 61 10.13 0.07 -9.01
CA THR A 61 11.21 0.80 -9.70
C THR A 61 11.93 1.78 -8.79
N GLN A 62 11.20 2.47 -7.91
CA GLN A 62 11.76 3.35 -6.88
C GLN A 62 11.29 2.88 -5.50
N ARG A 63 12.19 2.21 -4.78
CA ARG A 63 11.91 1.64 -3.45
C ARG A 63 12.04 2.63 -2.30
N ASP A 64 12.71 3.77 -2.52
CA ASP A 64 12.83 4.83 -1.52
C ASP A 64 11.54 5.66 -1.44
N LYS A 65 10.82 5.51 -0.33
CA LYS A 65 9.57 6.21 -0.06
C LYS A 65 9.74 7.71 0.10
N GLU A 66 10.88 8.18 0.59
CA GLU A 66 11.12 9.62 0.76
C GLU A 66 11.31 10.27 -0.60
N VAL A 67 12.00 9.61 -1.52
CA VAL A 67 12.07 10.05 -2.92
C VAL A 67 10.68 10.11 -3.55
N LEU A 68 9.85 9.08 -3.38
CA LEU A 68 8.48 9.07 -3.91
C LEU A 68 7.63 10.23 -3.35
N LYS A 69 7.74 10.53 -2.05
CA LYS A 69 7.04 11.66 -1.41
C LYS A 69 7.50 12.99 -1.98
N GLN A 70 8.81 13.16 -2.18
CA GLN A 70 9.39 14.38 -2.74
C GLN A 70 8.95 14.62 -4.20
N LEU A 71 8.77 13.57 -4.98
CA LEU A 71 8.31 13.66 -6.38
C LEU A 71 6.80 13.90 -6.51
N ARG A 72 6.00 13.52 -5.50
CA ARG A 72 4.54 13.60 -5.55
C ARG A 72 3.96 14.97 -5.94
N PRO A 73 4.42 16.10 -5.39
CA PRO A 73 3.89 17.40 -5.76
C PRO A 73 4.02 17.73 -7.25
N ALA A 74 5.05 17.20 -7.92
CA ALA A 74 5.31 17.47 -9.33
C ALA A 74 4.25 16.87 -10.25
N TYR A 75 3.81 15.64 -10.00
CA TYR A 75 2.82 14.97 -10.86
C TYR A 75 1.38 15.08 -10.34
N ALA A 76 1.17 15.35 -9.04
CA ALA A 76 -0.18 15.37 -8.45
C ALA A 76 -1.03 16.58 -8.86
N HIS A 77 -0.40 17.65 -9.35
CA HIS A 77 -1.07 18.88 -9.78
C HIS A 77 -0.91 19.15 -11.29
N ASP A 78 -0.27 18.24 -12.01
CA ASP A 78 0.00 18.36 -13.44
C ASP A 78 -1.04 17.55 -14.24
N PRO A 79 -1.88 18.20 -15.08
CA PRO A 79 -2.94 17.52 -15.81
C PRO A 79 -2.44 16.40 -16.73
N ASP A 80 -1.31 16.62 -17.41
CA ASP A 80 -0.72 15.63 -18.32
C ASP A 80 -0.27 14.38 -17.55
N SER A 81 0.34 14.57 -16.38
CA SER A 81 0.70 13.48 -15.47
C SER A 81 -0.53 12.73 -14.94
N LEU A 82 -1.62 13.43 -14.60
CA LEU A 82 -2.86 12.80 -14.13
C LEU A 82 -3.51 11.97 -15.26
N ILE A 83 -3.51 12.47 -16.49
CA ILE A 83 -3.99 11.75 -17.67
C ILE A 83 -3.09 10.54 -17.94
N ALA A 84 -1.77 10.68 -17.85
CA ALA A 84 -0.83 9.58 -18.03
C ALA A 84 -1.03 8.48 -16.97
N ALA A 85 -1.20 8.85 -15.70
CA ALA A 85 -1.51 7.89 -14.64
C ALA A 85 -2.83 7.15 -14.90
N SER A 86 -3.87 7.88 -15.35
CA SER A 86 -5.15 7.28 -15.74
C SER A 86 -5.00 6.29 -16.89
N HIS A 87 -4.19 6.62 -17.90
CA HIS A 87 -3.93 5.74 -19.03
C HIS A 87 -3.23 4.43 -18.62
N VAL A 88 -2.24 4.49 -17.71
CA VAL A 88 -1.58 3.28 -17.19
C VAL A 88 -2.59 2.37 -16.49
N VAL A 89 -3.49 2.94 -15.68
CA VAL A 89 -4.58 2.17 -15.04
C VAL A 89 -5.50 1.54 -16.09
N ALA A 90 -5.87 2.28 -17.14
CA ALA A 90 -6.71 1.77 -18.22
C ALA A 90 -6.07 0.55 -18.93
N VAL A 91 -4.76 0.57 -19.17
CA VAL A 91 -4.02 -0.55 -19.79
C VAL A 91 -4.04 -1.80 -18.89
N HIS A 92 -3.81 -1.63 -17.58
CA HIS A 92 -3.93 -2.73 -16.64
C HIS A 92 -5.37 -3.26 -16.57
N PHE A 93 -6.36 -2.37 -16.49
CA PHE A 93 -7.76 -2.76 -16.42
C PHE A 93 -8.22 -3.50 -17.67
N GLN A 94 -7.76 -3.11 -18.86
CA GLN A 94 -8.01 -3.84 -20.10
C GLN A 94 -7.51 -5.29 -20.01
N THR A 95 -6.31 -5.50 -19.46
CA THR A 95 -5.72 -6.84 -19.29
C THR A 95 -6.50 -7.66 -18.27
N ILE A 96 -6.88 -7.06 -17.14
CA ILE A 96 -7.65 -7.71 -16.08
C ILE A 96 -9.05 -8.06 -16.58
N ALA A 97 -9.74 -7.15 -17.27
CA ALA A 97 -11.05 -7.41 -17.85
C ALA A 97 -11.02 -8.58 -18.83
N ALA A 98 -10.01 -8.64 -19.70
CA ALA A 98 -9.81 -9.77 -20.60
C ALA A 98 -9.57 -11.09 -19.84
N ALA A 99 -8.78 -11.08 -18.76
CA ALA A 99 -8.55 -12.24 -17.92
C ALA A 99 -9.82 -12.75 -17.20
N ASN A 100 -10.80 -11.88 -16.97
CA ASN A 100 -12.08 -12.21 -16.31
C ASN A 100 -13.24 -12.41 -17.29
N ASN A 101 -12.97 -12.62 -18.58
CA ASN A 101 -13.98 -12.69 -19.64
C ASN A 101 -15.01 -11.54 -19.56
N TYR A 102 -14.55 -10.34 -19.21
CA TYR A 102 -15.37 -9.14 -19.02
C TYR A 102 -16.56 -9.34 -18.06
N TRP A 103 -16.47 -10.30 -17.13
CA TRP A 103 -17.53 -10.66 -16.17
C TRP A 103 -18.87 -11.01 -16.82
N ARG A 104 -18.86 -11.50 -18.07
CA ARG A 104 -20.07 -11.83 -18.85
C ARG A 104 -20.80 -13.08 -18.36
N ASP A 105 -20.10 -13.98 -17.67
CA ASP A 105 -20.62 -15.32 -17.32
C ASP A 105 -21.31 -15.37 -15.95
N ASN A 106 -21.64 -14.22 -15.37
CA ASN A 106 -22.33 -14.11 -14.08
C ASN A 106 -23.87 -14.10 -14.21
N GLU A 107 -24.42 -14.66 -15.29
CA GLU A 107 -25.87 -14.90 -15.48
C GLU A 107 -26.29 -16.32 -15.06
#